data_AF-A0AA40AKU1-F1
#
_entry.id   AF-A0AA40AKU1-F1
#
_cell.length_a   1.000
_cell.length_b   1.000
_cell.length_c   1.000
_cell.angle_alpha   90.00
_cell.angle_beta   90.00
_cell.angle_gamma   90.00
#
_symmetry.space_group_name_H-M   'P 1'
#
loop_
_entity.id
_entity.type
_entity.pdbx_description
1 polymer ?
#
loop_
_entity_poly.entity_id
_entity_poly.type
_entity_poly.pdbx_seq_one_letter_code
_entity_poly.pdbx_strand_id
1 'polypeptide(L)'
;GMFLYAKLVMHNFLQQPQLPDLHRELRNKVFPRDIGKAYERVLARILDQPVEAERSTALRILSLVMCAKRVLYWREIQAIFCIDSANGTVDYSERLYASCKDLCGSLLDLRHPPGATTGPESTVSVVHPTACQ
;
A
#
# COMPACT_ATOMS: atom_id res chain seq x y z
N GLY A 1 -9.48 11.43 11.37
CA GLY A 1 -9.24 10.63 12.59
C GLY A 1 -9.96 9.30 12.56
N MET A 2 -11.22 9.24 13.01
CA MET A 2 -11.91 7.95 13.25
C MET A 2 -12.39 7.19 12.01
N PHE A 3 -12.78 7.85 10.92
CA PHE A 3 -13.24 7.15 9.71
C PHE A 3 -12.10 6.39 9.03
N LEU A 4 -10.91 7.00 8.96
CA LEU A 4 -9.72 6.34 8.45
C LEU A 4 -9.27 5.18 9.35
N TYR A 5 -9.27 5.41 10.66
CA TYR A 5 -9.01 4.35 11.64
C TYR A 5 -9.95 3.16 11.44
N ALA A 6 -11.27 3.40 11.34
CA ALA A 6 -12.26 2.37 11.06
C ALA A 6 -11.97 1.67 9.73
N LYS A 7 -11.66 2.41 8.65
CA LYS A 7 -11.30 1.82 7.35
C LYS A 7 -10.07 0.91 7.45
N LEU A 8 -9.04 1.32 8.18
CA LEU A 8 -7.80 0.55 8.34
C LEU A 8 -8.04 -0.74 9.12
N VAL A 9 -8.76 -0.64 10.24
CA VAL A 9 -9.11 -1.77 11.11
C VAL A 9 -10.04 -2.75 10.39
N MET A 10 -11.05 -2.24 9.67
CA MET A 10 -11.97 -3.08 8.90
C MET A 10 -11.26 -3.77 7.74
N HIS A 11 -10.36 -3.08 7.04
CA HIS A 11 -9.54 -3.72 6.01
C HIS A 11 -8.66 -4.83 6.60
N ASN A 12 -8.05 -4.58 7.76
CA ASN A 12 -7.25 -5.57 8.48
C ASN A 12 -8.08 -6.82 8.87
N PHE A 13 -9.35 -6.63 9.25
CA PHE A 13 -10.28 -7.72 9.58
C PHE A 13 -10.74 -8.53 8.38
N LEU A 14 -11.06 -7.86 7.27
CA LEU A 14 -11.47 -8.52 6.03
C LEU A 14 -10.38 -9.43 5.44
N GLN A 15 -9.12 -9.17 5.77
CA GLN A 15 -7.96 -9.94 5.32
C GLN A 15 -7.64 -11.14 6.24
N GLN A 16 -8.47 -11.47 7.23
CA GLN A 16 -8.27 -12.67 8.04
C GLN A 16 -8.79 -13.91 7.31
N PRO A 17 -7.95 -14.96 7.12
CA PRO A 17 -8.34 -16.13 6.34
C PRO A 17 -9.37 -16.99 7.07
N GLN A 18 -9.42 -16.92 8.41
CA GLN A 18 -10.30 -17.73 9.23
C GLN A 18 -10.97 -16.93 10.35
N LEU A 19 -12.16 -17.37 10.74
CA LEU A 19 -12.95 -16.78 11.83
C LEU A 19 -12.19 -16.73 13.19
N PRO A 20 -11.38 -17.74 13.57
CA PRO A 20 -10.58 -17.66 14.80
C PRO A 20 -9.52 -16.56 14.77
N ASP A 21 -8.92 -16.29 13.60
CA ASP A 21 -7.93 -15.23 13.43
C ASP A 21 -8.59 -13.85 13.59
N LEU A 22 -9.80 -13.69 13.04
CA LEU A 22 -10.61 -12.49 13.27
C LEU A 22 -10.96 -12.29 14.75
N HIS A 23 -11.42 -13.34 15.43
CA HIS A 23 -11.71 -13.26 16.87
C HIS A 23 -10.46 -12.90 17.68
N ARG A 24 -9.28 -13.41 17.30
CA ARG A 24 -8.01 -13.04 17.94
C ARG A 24 -7.72 -11.55 17.78
N GLU A 25 -7.91 -11.00 16.59
CA GLU A 25 -7.72 -9.58 16.28
C GLU A 25 -8.69 -8.67 17.05
N LEU A 26 -9.90 -9.15 17.37
CA LEU A 26 -10.91 -8.44 18.15
C LEU A 26 -10.65 -8.43 19.67
N ARG A 27 -9.71 -9.22 20.20
CA ARG A 27 -9.43 -9.26 21.65
C ARG A 27 -8.84 -7.93 22.11
N ASN A 28 -9.27 -7.40 23.26
CA ASN A 28 -8.85 -6.09 23.81
C ASN A 28 -7.33 -5.85 23.94
N LYS A 29 -6.52 -6.91 24.04
CA LYS A 29 -5.05 -6.81 24.10
C LYS A 29 -4.40 -6.70 22.72
N VAL A 30 -5.12 -7.10 21.68
CA VAL A 30 -4.67 -7.20 20.29
C VAL A 30 -5.28 -6.06 19.48
N PHE A 31 -6.56 -5.75 19.68
CA PHE A 31 -7.24 -4.67 18.98
C PHE A 31 -6.44 -3.36 19.06
N PRO A 32 -6.15 -2.70 17.92
CA PRO A 32 -5.35 -1.48 17.91
C PRO A 32 -6.03 -0.41 18.77
N ARG A 33 -5.26 0.31 19.58
CA ARG A 33 -5.80 1.33 20.48
C ARG A 33 -5.91 2.70 19.81
N ASP A 34 -5.08 2.91 18.80
CA ASP A 34 -4.98 4.13 18.04
C ASP A 34 -4.61 3.83 16.58
N ILE A 35 -4.61 4.88 15.77
CA ILE A 35 -4.33 4.80 14.34
C ILE A 35 -2.88 4.39 14.05
N GLY A 36 -1.91 4.78 14.88
CA GLY A 36 -0.51 4.38 14.71
C GLY A 36 -0.35 2.87 14.87
N LYS A 37 -0.97 2.28 15.89
CA LYS A 37 -1.00 0.82 16.07
C LYS A 37 -1.76 0.08 14.97
N ALA A 38 -2.78 0.70 14.38
CA ALA A 38 -3.43 0.15 13.19
C ALA A 38 -2.47 0.14 11.98
N TYR A 39 -1.69 1.21 11.79
CA TYR A 39 -0.67 1.31 10.73
C TYR A 39 0.47 0.31 10.92
N GLU A 40 1.01 0.19 12.13
CA GLU A 40 2.06 -0.81 12.46
C GLU A 40 1.63 -2.22 12.06
N ARG A 41 0.35 -2.58 12.28
CA ARG A 41 -0.20 -3.89 11.89
C ARG A 41 -0.23 -4.09 10.38
N VAL A 42 -0.65 -3.07 9.63
CA VAL A 42 -0.68 -3.15 8.17
C VAL A 42 0.75 -3.24 7.61
N LEU A 43 1.69 -2.48 8.17
CA LEU A 43 3.11 -2.58 7.84
C LEU A 43 3.68 -3.96 8.15
N ALA A 44 3.45 -4.49 9.35
CA ALA A 44 3.91 -5.82 9.73
C ALA A 44 3.43 -6.89 8.75
N ARG A 45 2.19 -6.81 8.27
CA ARG A 45 1.68 -7.77 7.26
C ARG A 45 2.38 -7.68 5.91
N ILE A 46 2.64 -6.46 5.42
CA ILE A 46 3.38 -6.27 4.18
C ILE A 46 4.81 -6.79 4.35
N LEU A 47 5.40 -6.58 5.53
CA LEU A 47 6.73 -7.06 5.89
C LEU A 47 6.79 -8.58 6.13
N ASP A 48 5.70 -9.21 6.54
CA ASP A 48 5.58 -10.65 6.81
C ASP A 48 4.94 -11.40 5.62
N GLN A 49 4.76 -10.74 4.48
CA GLN A 49 4.14 -11.32 3.29
C GLN A 49 4.99 -12.50 2.78
N PRO A 50 4.43 -13.71 2.63
CA PRO A 50 5.22 -14.91 2.34
C PRO A 50 5.80 -14.93 0.92
N VAL A 51 5.22 -14.16 0.00
CA VAL A 51 5.68 -14.05 -1.39
C VAL A 51 6.72 -12.93 -1.48
N GLU A 52 8.00 -13.30 -1.51
CA GLU A 52 9.13 -12.34 -1.51
C GLU A 52 9.08 -11.35 -2.68
N ALA A 53 8.59 -11.78 -3.85
CA ALA A 53 8.41 -10.91 -5.01
C ALA A 53 7.36 -9.80 -4.76
N GLU A 54 6.24 -10.13 -4.14
CA GLU A 54 5.21 -9.14 -3.79
C GLU A 54 5.69 -8.21 -2.68
N ARG A 55 6.37 -8.77 -1.67
CA ARG A 55 6.95 -8.02 -0.56
C ARG A 55 7.98 -6.99 -1.03
N SER A 56 8.95 -7.41 -1.84
CA SER A 56 9.99 -6.53 -2.39
C SER A 56 9.39 -5.44 -3.28
N THR A 57 8.39 -5.80 -4.09
CA THR A 57 7.63 -4.85 -4.91
C THR A 57 6.90 -3.82 -4.04
N ALA A 58 6.18 -4.27 -3.01
CA ALA A 58 5.46 -3.39 -2.09
C ALA A 58 6.41 -2.43 -1.37
N LEU A 59 7.54 -2.92 -0.86
CA LEU A 59 8.57 -2.09 -0.22
C LEU A 59 9.17 -1.05 -1.17
N ARG A 60 9.41 -1.44 -2.44
CA ARG A 60 9.91 -0.51 -3.46
C ARG A 60 8.88 0.59 -3.75
N ILE A 61 7.60 0.26 -3.90
CA ILE A 61 6.53 1.25 -4.09
C ILE A 61 6.43 2.19 -2.88
N LEU A 62 6.41 1.64 -1.66
CA LEU A 62 6.35 2.43 -0.43
C LEU A 62 7.55 3.39 -0.33
N SER A 63 8.76 2.92 -0.60
CA SER A 63 9.96 3.75 -0.58
C SER A 63 9.87 4.90 -1.60
N LEU A 64 9.39 4.63 -2.82
CA LEU A 64 9.20 5.67 -3.83
C LEU A 64 8.20 6.74 -3.37
N VAL A 65 7.04 6.32 -2.86
CA VAL A 65 5.97 7.25 -2.47
C VAL A 65 6.36 8.06 -1.24
N MET A 66 7.03 7.44 -0.26
CA MET A 66 7.44 8.09 0.99
C MET A 66 8.59 9.07 0.79
N CYS A 67 9.54 8.76 -0.09
CA CYS A 67 10.73 9.59 -0.33
C CYS A 67 10.55 10.61 -1.46
N ALA A 68 9.48 10.54 -2.25
CA ALA A 68 9.23 11.49 -3.32
C ALA A 68 8.90 12.88 -2.78
N LYS A 69 9.54 13.91 -3.35
CA LYS A 69 9.27 15.33 -3.01
C LYS A 69 7.89 15.82 -3.46
N ARG A 70 7.22 15.06 -4.33
CA ARG A 70 5.89 15.36 -4.87
C ARG A 70 5.07 14.09 -4.98
N VAL A 71 3.76 14.26 -5.09
CA VAL A 71 2.85 13.16 -5.42
C VAL A 71 3.25 12.55 -6.76
N LEU A 72 3.28 11.22 -6.82
CA LEU A 72 3.60 10.45 -8.02
C LEU A 72 2.32 9.98 -8.70
N TYR A 73 2.33 9.98 -10.03
CA TYR A 73 1.31 9.29 -10.81
C TYR A 73 1.61 7.80 -10.89
N TRP A 74 0.58 6.97 -11.00
CA TRP A 74 0.73 5.52 -11.13
C TRP A 74 1.57 5.14 -12.34
N ARG A 75 1.43 5.86 -13.47
CA ARG A 75 2.29 5.66 -14.65
C ARG A 75 3.77 5.92 -14.38
N GLU A 76 4.11 6.83 -13.48
CA GLU A 76 5.50 7.14 -13.13
C GLU A 76 6.10 6.01 -12.32
N ILE A 77 5.33 5.49 -11.35
CA ILE A 77 5.74 4.29 -10.59
C ILE A 77 5.93 3.11 -11.54
N GLN A 78 4.97 2.85 -12.43
CA GLN A 78 5.08 1.79 -13.45
C GLN A 78 6.34 1.95 -14.32
N ALA A 79 6.63 3.16 -14.79
CA ALA A 79 7.84 3.44 -15.58
C ALA A 79 9.12 3.14 -14.78
N ILE A 80 9.18 3.47 -13.49
CA ILE A 80 10.34 3.17 -12.64
C ILE A 80 10.60 1.66 -12.52
N PHE A 81 9.57 0.83 -12.57
CA PHE A 81 9.74 -0.62 -12.58
C PHE A 81 10.27 -1.13 -13.91
N CYS A 82 9.84 -0.55 -15.04
CA CYS A 82 10.30 -0.93 -16.37
C CYS A 82 11.71 -0.43 -16.73
N ILE A 83 12.25 0.57 -16.02
CA ILE A 83 13.54 1.18 -16.36
C ILE A 83 14.67 0.53 -15.55
N ASP A 84 15.65 -0.03 -16.24
CA ASP A 84 16.95 -0.38 -15.67
C ASP A 84 17.93 0.76 -15.93
N SER A 85 18.19 1.56 -14.90
CA SER A 85 19.08 2.71 -15.00
C SER A 85 20.56 2.33 -15.10
N ALA A 86 20.95 1.11 -14.67
CA ALA A 86 22.34 0.68 -14.74
C ALA A 86 22.73 0.32 -16.18
N ASN A 87 21.81 -0.35 -16.89
CA ASN A 87 22.03 -0.76 -18.28
C ASN A 87 21.44 0.23 -19.30
N GLY A 88 20.66 1.22 -18.85
CA GLY A 88 20.01 2.20 -19.71
C GLY A 88 18.92 1.59 -20.60
N THR A 89 18.30 0.50 -20.14
CA THR A 89 17.30 -0.26 -20.91
C THR A 89 15.89 -0.07 -20.32
N VAL A 90 14.89 -0.38 -21.15
CA VAL A 90 13.48 -0.38 -20.74
C VAL A 90 12.90 -1.75 -21.06
N ASP A 91 12.44 -2.46 -20.03
CA ASP A 91 11.72 -3.72 -20.15
C ASP A 91 10.25 -3.54 -19.74
N TYR A 92 9.35 -3.59 -20.72
CA TYR A 92 7.91 -3.46 -20.48
C TYR A 92 7.29 -4.70 -19.82
N SER A 93 7.99 -5.84 -19.79
CA SER A 93 7.52 -7.06 -19.13
C SER A 93 7.58 -6.97 -17.60
N GLU A 94 8.44 -6.08 -17.06
CA GLU A 94 8.55 -5.75 -15.63
C GLU A 94 7.40 -4.85 -15.13
N ARG A 95 6.41 -4.57 -15.97
CA ARG A 95 5.25 -3.78 -15.61
C ARG A 95 4.43 -4.50 -14.53
N LEU A 96 4.02 -3.75 -13.51
CA LEU A 96 3.17 -4.29 -12.44
C LEU A 96 1.73 -4.46 -12.92
N TYR A 97 1.23 -5.69 -12.86
CA TYR A 97 -0.18 -6.02 -13.12
C TYR A 97 -1.08 -5.75 -11.91
N ALA A 98 -0.55 -5.94 -10.71
CA ALA A 98 -1.25 -5.67 -9.46
C ALA A 98 -1.36 -4.15 -9.21
N SER A 99 -2.46 -3.73 -8.57
CA SER A 99 -2.61 -2.34 -8.15
C SER A 99 -1.76 -2.03 -6.91
N CYS A 100 -1.52 -0.75 -6.63
CA CYS A 100 -0.83 -0.39 -5.39
C CYS A 100 -1.63 -0.78 -4.13
N LYS A 101 -2.95 -0.96 -4.23
CA LYS A 101 -3.78 -1.43 -3.11
C LYS A 101 -3.60 -2.92 -2.85
N ASP A 102 -3.43 -3.70 -3.91
CA ASP A 102 -3.17 -5.14 -3.78
C ASP A 102 -1.79 -5.38 -3.15
N LEU A 103 -0.80 -4.58 -3.53
CA LEU A 103 0.59 -4.72 -3.07
C LEU A 103 0.86 -4.05 -1.71
N CYS A 104 0.33 -2.85 -1.48
CA CYS A 104 0.65 -2.04 -0.28
C CYS A 104 -0.53 -1.91 0.69
N GLY A 105 -1.62 -2.65 0.47
CA GLY A 105 -2.81 -2.63 1.30
C GLY A 105 -3.41 -1.22 1.46
N SER A 106 -3.90 -0.95 2.67
CA SER A 106 -4.53 0.32 3.04
C SER A 106 -3.54 1.44 3.41
N LEU A 107 -2.23 1.27 3.14
CA LEU A 107 -1.23 2.32 3.36
C LEU A 107 -1.26 3.41 2.30
N LEU A 108 -1.54 3.02 1.06
CA LEU A 108 -1.56 3.89 -0.09
C LEU A 108 -2.99 4.04 -0.62
N ASP A 109 -3.35 5.23 -1.06
CA ASP A 109 -4.57 5.47 -1.84
C ASP A 109 -4.22 5.84 -3.27
N LEU A 110 -5.10 5.39 -4.17
CA LEU A 110 -5.15 5.82 -5.56
C LEU A 110 -6.25 6.86 -5.69
N ARG A 111 -5.88 8.07 -6.10
CA ARG A 111 -6.83 9.14 -6.40
C ARG A 111 -6.96 9.30 -7.90
N HIS A 112 -8.17 9.12 -8.40
CA HIS A 112 -8.48 9.24 -9.81
C HIS A 112 -8.86 10.69 -10.16
N PRO A 113 -8.56 11.15 -11.38
CA PRO A 113 -9.11 12.41 -11.87
C PRO A 113 -10.64 12.34 -11.98
N PRO A 114 -11.34 13.49 -11.91
CA PRO A 114 -12.80 13.53 -12.01
C PRO A 114 -13.30 12.87 -13.30
N GLY A 115 -14.24 11.94 -13.18
CA GLY A 115 -14.83 11.22 -14.32
C GLY A 115 -14.07 9.96 -14.78
N ALA A 116 -12.94 9.62 -14.14
CA ALA A 116 -12.23 8.36 -14.40
C ALA A 116 -12.38 7.39 -13.23
N THR A 117 -12.64 6.11 -13.52
CA THR A 117 -12.72 5.03 -12.52
C THR A 117 -11.40 4.28 -12.37
N THR A 118 -10.53 4.31 -13.39
CA THR A 118 -9.18 3.72 -13.40
C THR A 118 -8.38 4.36 -14.53
N GLY A 119 -7.08 4.60 -14.33
CA GLY A 119 -6.24 5.10 -15.41
C GLY A 119 -4.81 5.47 -15.00
N PRO A 120 -3.91 5.65 -15.98
CA PRO A 120 -2.50 6.03 -15.75
C PRO A 120 -2.33 7.41 -15.10
N GLU A 121 -3.37 8.23 -15.13
CA GLU A 121 -3.47 9.55 -14.51
C GLU A 121 -3.84 9.53 -13.02
N SER A 122 -4.05 8.33 -12.46
CA SER A 122 -4.30 8.19 -11.03
C SER A 122 -3.04 8.55 -10.25
N THR A 123 -3.19 9.33 -9.19
CA THR A 123 -2.09 9.69 -8.29
C THR A 123 -2.03 8.73 -7.10
N VAL A 124 -0.82 8.40 -6.66
CA VAL A 124 -0.57 7.55 -5.50
C VAL A 124 -0.13 8.41 -4.34
N SER A 125 -0.80 8.28 -3.20
CA SER A 125 -0.50 9.05 -1.99
C SER A 125 -0.64 8.18 -0.75
N VAL A 126 0.14 8.48 0.28
CA VAL A 126 -0.05 7.87 1.60
C VAL A 126 -1.39 8.32 2.15
N VAL A 127 -2.15 7.37 2.73
CA VAL A 127 -3.52 7.64 3.18
C VAL A 127 -3.55 8.64 4.35
N HIS A 128 -2.45 8.79 5.10
CA HIS A 128 -2.34 9.74 6.21
C HIS A 128 -1.08 10.63 6.12
N PRO A 129 -1.18 11.96 6.36
CA PRO A 129 -0.03 12.87 6.30
C PRO A 129 1.03 12.59 7.38
N THR A 130 0.63 12.16 8.58
CA THR A 130 1.59 11.85 9.66
C THR A 130 2.27 10.50 9.52
N ALA A 131 2.00 9.74 8.45
CA ALA A 131 2.82 8.57 8.13
C ALA A 131 4.17 8.98 7.51
N CYS A 132 4.32 10.25 7.09
CA CYS A 132 5.57 10.84 6.61
C CYS A 132 6.26 11.77 7.64
N GLN A 133 5.79 11.82 8.90
CA GLN A 133 6.39 12.64 9.96
C GLN A 133 7.19 11.79 10.94
#